data_AF-A0A9D7CV01-F1
#
_entry.id   AF-A0A9D7CV01-F1
#
_cell.length_a   1.000
_cell.length_b   1.000
_cell.length_c   1.000
_cell.angle_alpha   90.00
_cell.angle_beta   90.00
_cell.angle_gamma   90.00
#
_symmetry.space_group_name_H-M   'P 1'
#
loop_
_entity.id
_entity.type
_entity.pdbx_description
1 polymer ?
#
loop_
_entity_poly.entity_id
_entity_poly.type
_entity_poly.pdbx_seq_one_letter_code
_entity_poly.pdbx_strand_id
1 'polypeptide(L)'
;MPRPKKFYDENGLCRVTLKKGSARQPGGASPHAQYVQDDGKRVNAYGLPVERTAVYAYPPIVWDLEDDPEDLGEGATEDAEAAAETGELVALDFAEVAELAMKSPSLLASLGELDARGFALDEGPRGEGHQSLVGAGRILIDPELAAKTSVTASVAREAARVLAVQAKCGARGRDRAEFVSRNAEASVREEGEAVLAAFQVREEILAAAGPDIGVPGADQAALELCAAVRAGQAPRAVAALEIGRSALAPTIADAQAHYERLWARVFDVLSGGHAA
;
A
#
# COMPACT_ATOMS: atom_id res chain seq x y z
N MET A 1 32.04 10.86 5.26
CA MET A 1 30.84 10.46 4.48
C MET A 1 30.58 11.55 3.45
N PRO A 2 30.23 11.21 2.20
CA PRO A 2 29.86 12.22 1.21
C PRO A 2 28.65 13.01 1.70
N ARG A 3 28.62 14.31 1.40
CA ARG A 3 27.60 15.23 1.90
C ARG A 3 26.27 14.97 1.20
N PRO A 4 25.12 15.11 1.89
CA PRO A 4 23.80 15.08 1.25
C PRO A 4 23.70 16.13 0.13
N LYS A 5 23.08 15.78 -0.99
CA LYS A 5 22.73 16.73 -2.05
C LYS A 5 21.36 17.31 -1.73
N LYS A 6 21.23 18.63 -1.68
CA LYS A 6 20.00 19.33 -1.30
C LYS A 6 19.54 20.23 -2.44
N PHE A 7 18.24 20.23 -2.71
CA PHE A 7 17.62 21.02 -3.76
C PHE A 7 16.54 21.91 -3.16
N TYR A 8 16.65 23.21 -3.43
CA TYR A 8 15.81 24.25 -2.85
C TYR A 8 14.86 24.83 -3.89
N ASP A 9 13.67 25.26 -3.47
CA ASP A 9 12.77 26.04 -4.31
C ASP A 9 13.08 27.55 -4.28
N GLU A 10 12.31 28.33 -5.03
CA GLU A 10 12.42 29.79 -5.12
C GLU A 10 12.23 30.52 -3.77
N ASN A 11 11.60 29.87 -2.79
CA ASN A 11 11.39 30.39 -1.45
C ASN A 11 12.52 29.99 -0.49
N GLY A 12 13.53 29.28 -0.97
CA GLY A 12 14.65 28.79 -0.16
C GLY A 12 14.30 27.58 0.72
N LEU A 13 13.20 26.86 0.43
CA LEU A 13 12.82 25.64 1.14
C LEU A 13 13.46 24.41 0.48
N CYS A 14 14.14 23.56 1.26
CA CYS A 14 14.74 22.32 0.75
C CYS A 14 13.63 21.31 0.41
N ARG A 15 13.36 21.12 -0.88
CA ARG A 15 12.30 20.23 -1.38
C ARG A 15 12.74 18.78 -1.51
N VAL A 16 14.02 18.58 -1.84
CA VAL A 16 14.59 17.26 -2.04
C VAL A 16 15.95 17.17 -1.37
N THR A 17 16.16 16.13 -0.57
CA THR A 17 17.50 15.78 -0.07
C THR A 17 17.86 14.36 -0.50
N LEU A 18 18.94 14.21 -1.25
CA LEU A 18 19.51 12.92 -1.62
C LEU A 18 20.65 12.57 -0.66
N LYS A 19 20.64 11.34 -0.14
CA LYS A 19 21.67 10.84 0.77
C LYS A 19 22.17 9.50 0.29
N LYS A 20 23.47 9.23 0.44
CA LYS A 20 24.09 7.93 0.16
C LYS A 20 23.76 6.85 1.21
N GLY A 21 23.02 7.24 2.25
CA GLY A 21 22.59 6.38 3.32
C GLY A 21 23.42 6.54 4.60
N SER A 22 22.77 6.31 5.73
CA SER A 22 23.34 6.30 7.07
C SER A 22 22.45 5.44 7.94
N ALA A 23 23.03 4.48 8.67
CA ALA A 23 22.31 3.58 9.57
C ALA A 23 21.75 4.27 10.82
N ARG A 24 21.79 5.61 10.89
CA ARG A 24 21.30 6.40 12.03
C ARG A 24 19.78 6.41 12.15
N GLN A 25 19.02 6.12 11.08
CA GLN A 25 17.56 6.08 11.11
C GLN A 25 17.02 4.84 10.37
N PRO A 26 15.91 4.21 10.85
CA PRO A 26 15.28 3.08 10.18
C PRO A 26 14.92 3.41 8.73
N GLY A 27 15.32 2.57 7.77
CA GLY A 27 15.13 2.82 6.33
C GLY A 27 16.15 3.76 5.68
N GLY A 28 16.93 4.51 6.46
CA GLY A 28 17.92 5.47 5.96
C GLY A 28 19.29 4.87 5.60
N ALA A 29 19.50 3.56 5.77
CA ALA A 29 20.81 2.92 5.64
C ALA A 29 21.35 2.88 4.21
N SER A 30 20.45 2.71 3.23
CA SER A 30 20.77 2.70 1.80
C SER A 30 20.64 4.10 1.20
N PRO A 31 21.20 4.36 0.01
CA PRO A 31 20.96 5.62 -0.68
C PRO A 31 19.46 5.88 -0.87
N HIS A 32 19.02 7.09 -0.56
CA HIS A 32 17.61 7.46 -0.57
C HIS A 32 17.40 8.95 -0.85
N ALA A 33 16.18 9.30 -1.27
CA ALA A 33 15.69 10.66 -1.32
C ALA A 33 14.81 10.98 -0.09
N GLN A 34 14.67 12.26 0.24
CA GLN A 34 13.71 12.77 1.22
C GLN A 34 12.96 13.93 0.57
N TYR A 35 11.64 13.97 0.70
CA TYR A 35 10.79 14.97 0.07
C TYR A 35 10.09 15.85 1.12
N VAL A 36 9.95 17.13 0.79
CA VAL A 36 9.28 18.14 1.62
C VAL A 36 8.28 18.92 0.75
N GLN A 37 7.07 19.15 1.24
CA GLN A 37 6.05 19.98 0.61
C GLN A 37 6.27 21.48 0.85
N ASP A 38 5.47 22.33 0.20
CA ASP A 38 5.54 23.80 0.32
C ASP A 38 5.23 24.31 1.72
N ASP A 39 4.44 23.56 2.48
CA ASP A 39 4.17 23.80 3.89
C ASP A 39 5.28 23.31 4.85
N GLY A 40 6.39 22.80 4.31
CA GLY A 40 7.53 22.30 5.08
C GLY A 40 7.33 20.90 5.67
N LYS A 41 6.21 20.21 5.41
CA LYS A 41 5.99 18.84 5.90
C LYS A 41 6.69 17.81 5.03
N ARG A 42 7.19 16.76 5.68
CA ARG A 42 7.78 15.62 4.98
C ARG A 42 6.72 14.80 4.28
N VAL A 43 7.07 14.35 3.09
CA VAL A 43 6.24 13.45 2.30
C VAL A 43 7.07 12.30 1.71
N ASN A 44 6.40 11.23 1.31
CA ASN A 44 7.02 10.19 0.49
C ASN A 44 7.10 10.65 -0.98
N ALA A 45 7.61 9.77 -1.85
CA ALA A 45 7.72 10.03 -3.30
C ALA A 45 6.37 10.34 -3.99
N TYR A 46 5.26 10.10 -3.30
CA TYR A 46 3.89 10.32 -3.80
C TYR A 46 3.21 11.54 -3.19
N GLY A 47 3.91 12.35 -2.37
CA GLY A 47 3.35 13.54 -1.77
C GLY A 47 2.44 13.28 -0.57
N LEU A 48 2.43 12.07 -0.01
CA LEU A 48 1.68 11.74 1.20
C LEU A 48 2.50 12.11 2.45
N PRO A 49 1.90 12.72 3.49
CA PRO A 49 2.60 13.06 4.73
C PRO A 49 3.26 11.85 5.38
N VAL A 50 4.51 12.01 5.83
CA VAL A 50 5.27 10.95 6.52
C VAL A 50 6.01 11.49 7.73
N GLU A 51 6.08 10.66 8.78
CA GLU A 51 6.92 10.95 9.93
C GLU A 51 8.40 10.78 9.58
N ARG A 52 9.28 11.52 10.26
CA ARG A 52 10.72 11.50 9.96
C ARG A 52 11.33 10.11 10.11
N THR A 53 10.85 9.31 11.06
CA THR A 53 11.36 7.96 11.38
C THR A 53 10.73 6.86 10.54
N ALA A 54 9.77 7.19 9.67
CA ALA A 54 9.09 6.22 8.84
C ALA A 54 10.03 5.68 7.77
N VAL A 55 10.09 4.36 7.60
CA VAL A 55 11.00 3.68 6.65
C VAL A 55 10.78 4.16 5.20
N TYR A 56 9.55 4.52 4.84
CA TYR A 56 9.17 5.05 3.52
C TYR A 56 9.33 6.58 3.39
N ALA A 57 9.83 7.27 4.43
CA ALA A 57 10.36 8.62 4.30
C ALA A 57 11.72 8.66 3.58
N TYR A 58 12.27 7.48 3.26
CA TYR A 58 13.56 7.27 2.61
C TYR A 58 13.41 6.43 1.32
N PRO A 59 12.62 6.89 0.33
CA PRO A 59 12.50 6.20 -0.95
C PRO A 59 13.88 5.93 -1.56
N PRO A 60 14.20 4.65 -1.86
CA PRO A 60 15.52 4.26 -2.28
C PRO A 60 15.85 4.85 -3.65
N ILE A 61 17.12 5.18 -3.84
CA ILE A 61 17.67 5.62 -5.11
C ILE A 61 18.91 4.80 -5.45
N VAL A 62 19.25 4.71 -6.73
CA VAL A 62 20.60 4.31 -7.14
C VAL A 62 21.52 5.51 -6.94
N TRP A 63 22.65 5.33 -6.27
CA TRP A 63 23.63 6.40 -6.09
C TRP A 63 24.66 6.38 -7.22
N ASP A 64 24.40 7.14 -8.27
CA ASP A 64 25.25 7.33 -9.45
C ASP A 64 25.80 8.77 -9.55
N LEU A 65 25.60 9.58 -8.51
CA LEU A 65 26.09 10.96 -8.44
C LEU A 65 27.59 11.00 -8.15
N GLU A 66 28.31 11.85 -8.89
CA GLU A 66 29.72 12.13 -8.65
C GLU A 66 29.90 12.85 -7.30
N ASP A 67 30.89 12.39 -6.52
CA ASP A 67 31.25 13.00 -5.23
C ASP A 67 32.06 14.29 -5.50
N ASP A 68 31.41 15.33 -6.04
CA ASP A 68 32.02 16.65 -6.23
C ASP A 68 32.09 17.41 -4.88
N PRO A 69 33.30 17.75 -4.37
CA PRO A 69 33.47 18.48 -3.12
C PRO A 69 32.98 19.94 -3.16
N GLU A 70 32.76 20.53 -4.33
CA GLU A 70 32.33 21.94 -4.49
C GLU A 70 30.81 22.12 -4.63
N ASP A 71 30.07 21.05 -4.94
CA ASP A 71 28.62 21.11 -5.12
C ASP A 71 27.88 21.00 -3.77
N LEU A 72 27.90 22.14 -3.06
CA LEU A 72 27.06 22.44 -1.91
C LEU A 72 25.80 23.13 -2.44
N GLY A 73 24.71 22.38 -2.60
CA GLY A 73 23.38 22.98 -2.65
C GLY A 73 23.23 23.96 -1.49
N GLU A 74 23.02 25.24 -1.81
CA GLU A 74 23.08 26.37 -0.87
C GLU A 74 22.17 26.16 0.34
N GLY A 75 22.73 26.19 1.54
CA GLY A 75 21.98 26.52 2.75
C GLY A 75 21.85 25.43 3.83
N ALA A 76 21.90 25.92 5.05
CA ALA A 76 21.38 25.36 6.30
C ALA A 76 22.13 24.19 6.99
N THR A 77 22.58 24.59 8.17
CA THR A 77 23.28 23.96 9.29
C THR A 77 22.56 22.76 9.91
N GLU A 78 23.37 21.88 10.50
CA GLU A 78 22.98 20.69 11.25
C GLU A 78 22.44 21.11 12.63
N ASP A 79 21.25 20.64 13.01
CA ASP A 79 20.90 20.30 14.40
C ASP A 79 19.51 19.65 14.47
N ALA A 80 19.40 18.56 15.25
CA ALA A 80 18.23 18.04 15.98
C ALA A 80 18.14 16.48 15.99
N GLU A 81 18.83 15.91 16.98
CA GLU A 81 18.73 14.55 17.51
C GLU A 81 17.65 14.42 18.61
N ALA A 82 17.00 13.25 18.69
CA ALA A 82 16.51 12.52 19.88
C ALA A 82 15.54 11.39 19.40
N ALA A 83 15.97 10.10 19.42
CA ALA A 83 15.68 9.01 20.41
C ALA A 83 14.23 8.46 20.40
N ALA A 84 13.87 7.17 20.50
CA ALA A 84 14.37 5.82 20.14
C ALA A 84 13.67 4.81 21.10
N GLU A 85 13.09 3.70 20.59
CA GLU A 85 13.11 2.33 21.16
C GLU A 85 12.28 1.37 20.27
N THR A 86 12.85 0.23 19.83
CA THR A 86 12.12 -0.85 19.13
C THR A 86 12.66 -2.22 19.55
N GLY A 87 11.74 -3.16 19.82
CA GLY A 87 12.02 -4.55 20.20
C GLY A 87 12.40 -5.44 19.01
N GLU A 88 12.89 -6.63 19.34
CA GLU A 88 13.52 -7.63 18.46
C GLU A 88 12.63 -8.05 17.26
N LEU A 89 13.24 -8.08 16.07
CA LEU A 89 12.62 -8.25 14.75
C LEU A 89 12.50 -9.74 14.38
N VAL A 90 11.29 -10.21 14.07
CA VAL A 90 11.08 -11.47 13.35
C VAL A 90 10.67 -11.12 11.92
N ALA A 91 11.56 -11.38 10.96
CA ALA A 91 11.31 -11.14 9.54
C ALA A 91 10.19 -12.05 9.02
N LEU A 92 9.38 -11.55 8.08
CA LEU A 92 8.35 -12.35 7.42
C LEU A 92 8.96 -13.47 6.58
N ASP A 93 8.40 -14.67 6.71
CA ASP A 93 8.77 -15.81 5.88
C ASP A 93 7.90 -15.87 4.62
N PHE A 94 8.44 -15.36 3.51
CA PHE A 94 7.79 -15.46 2.19
C PHE A 94 7.99 -16.83 1.53
N ALA A 95 8.81 -17.73 2.08
CA ALA A 95 8.98 -19.08 1.51
C ALA A 95 7.69 -19.90 1.66
N GLU A 96 6.98 -19.75 2.79
CA GLU A 96 5.66 -20.36 3.00
C GLU A 96 4.67 -19.99 1.88
N VAL A 97 4.71 -18.73 1.40
CA VAL A 97 3.81 -18.24 0.34
C VAL A 97 4.00 -19.04 -0.94
N ALA A 98 5.24 -19.33 -1.32
CA ALA A 98 5.54 -20.12 -2.52
C ALA A 98 5.08 -21.58 -2.36
N GLU A 99 5.29 -22.18 -1.18
CA GLU A 99 4.84 -23.56 -0.90
C GLU A 99 3.31 -23.69 -0.94
N LEU A 100 2.59 -22.74 -0.33
CA LEU A 100 1.13 -22.75 -0.30
C LEU A 100 0.51 -22.32 -1.63
N ALA A 101 1.19 -21.51 -2.44
CA ALA A 101 0.76 -21.21 -3.80
C ALA A 101 0.67 -22.48 -4.66
N MET A 102 1.56 -23.46 -4.47
CA MET A 102 1.47 -24.75 -5.18
C MET A 102 0.20 -25.55 -4.84
N LYS A 103 -0.46 -25.23 -3.72
CA LYS A 103 -1.73 -25.83 -3.29
C LYS A 103 -2.96 -25.02 -3.73
N SER A 104 -2.78 -23.82 -4.28
CA SER A 104 -3.86 -22.95 -4.76
C SER A 104 -3.59 -22.48 -6.19
N PRO A 105 -4.28 -23.04 -7.19
CA PRO A 105 -4.19 -22.56 -8.57
C PRO A 105 -4.44 -21.06 -8.72
N SER A 106 -5.34 -20.49 -7.90
CA SER A 106 -5.66 -19.06 -7.94
C SER A 106 -4.54 -18.18 -7.41
N LEU A 107 -3.90 -18.58 -6.30
CA LEU A 107 -2.75 -17.87 -5.76
C LEU A 107 -1.55 -17.98 -6.70
N LEU A 108 -1.28 -19.17 -7.24
CA LEU A 108 -0.20 -19.40 -8.20
C LEU A 108 -0.35 -18.52 -9.45
N ALA A 109 -1.58 -18.45 -10.01
CA ALA A 109 -1.87 -17.61 -11.15
C ALA A 109 -1.65 -16.11 -10.84
N SER A 110 -2.12 -15.66 -9.66
CA SER A 110 -1.97 -14.26 -9.23
C SER A 110 -0.50 -13.89 -9.06
N LEU A 111 0.30 -14.76 -8.43
CA LEU A 111 1.74 -14.53 -8.26
C LEU A 111 2.47 -14.53 -9.62
N GLY A 112 2.11 -15.42 -10.54
CA GLY A 112 2.66 -15.43 -11.89
C GLY A 112 2.34 -14.16 -12.67
N GLU A 113 1.13 -13.61 -12.52
CA GLU A 113 0.77 -12.34 -13.16
C GLU A 113 1.50 -11.14 -12.54
N LEU A 114 1.66 -11.13 -11.20
CA LEU A 114 2.45 -10.10 -10.51
C LEU A 114 3.92 -10.13 -10.96
N ASP A 115 4.53 -11.31 -11.03
CA ASP A 115 5.90 -11.49 -11.53
C ASP A 115 6.04 -11.00 -12.97
N ALA A 116 5.11 -11.37 -13.86
CA ALA A 116 5.08 -10.89 -15.24
C ALA A 116 4.92 -9.36 -15.37
N ARG A 117 4.31 -8.72 -14.35
CA ARG A 117 4.17 -7.26 -14.24
C ARG A 117 5.33 -6.58 -13.51
N GLY A 118 6.35 -7.34 -13.07
CA GLY A 118 7.50 -6.82 -12.35
C GLY A 118 7.21 -6.42 -10.90
N PHE A 119 6.17 -6.99 -10.28
CA PHE A 119 5.88 -6.76 -8.87
C PHE A 119 6.77 -7.62 -7.97
N ALA A 120 7.23 -7.03 -6.87
CA ALA A 120 7.83 -7.78 -5.77
C ALA A 120 6.97 -7.69 -4.49
N LEU A 121 7.04 -8.74 -3.68
CA LEU A 121 6.49 -8.80 -2.33
C LEU A 121 7.62 -8.45 -1.36
N ASP A 122 7.40 -7.43 -0.54
CA ASP A 122 8.35 -7.01 0.49
C ASP A 122 7.65 -6.95 1.86
N GLU A 123 8.43 -7.06 2.94
CA GLU A 123 7.93 -6.74 4.27
C GLU A 123 7.63 -5.24 4.37
N GLY A 124 6.44 -4.93 4.88
CA GLY A 124 5.96 -3.57 5.08
C GLY A 124 6.18 -3.05 6.50
N PRO A 125 5.95 -1.74 6.72
CA PRO A 125 6.02 -1.17 8.05
C PRO A 125 4.98 -1.79 8.99
N ARG A 126 5.43 -2.07 10.22
CA ARG A 126 4.60 -2.70 11.26
C ARG A 126 3.48 -1.76 11.72
N GLY A 127 2.25 -2.27 11.73
CA GLY A 127 1.07 -1.57 12.26
C GLY A 127 0.50 -0.48 11.35
N GLU A 128 1.04 -0.31 10.14
CA GLU A 128 0.56 0.68 9.18
C GLU A 128 -0.38 0.11 8.11
N GLY A 129 -0.62 -1.20 8.14
CA GLY A 129 -1.42 -1.88 7.15
C GLY A 129 -0.62 -2.30 5.91
N HIS A 130 -1.20 -3.22 5.15
CA HIS A 130 -0.63 -3.64 3.88
C HIS A 130 -0.71 -2.50 2.84
N GLN A 131 0.32 -2.37 2.00
CA GLN A 131 0.39 -1.29 1.01
C GLN A 131 0.66 -1.83 -0.38
N SER A 132 -0.05 -1.29 -1.37
CA SER A 132 0.16 -1.61 -2.78
C SER A 132 0.73 -0.39 -3.49
N LEU A 133 2.01 -0.46 -3.87
CA LEU A 133 2.73 0.60 -4.56
C LEU A 133 2.81 0.26 -6.05
N VAL A 134 1.69 0.41 -6.75
CA VAL A 134 1.54 -0.02 -8.16
C VAL A 134 2.60 0.60 -9.07
N GLY A 135 2.90 1.89 -8.92
CA GLY A 135 3.92 2.58 -9.72
C GLY A 135 5.35 2.11 -9.48
N ALA A 136 5.63 1.50 -8.32
CA ALA A 136 6.93 0.94 -7.97
C ALA A 136 7.00 -0.59 -8.19
N GLY A 137 5.89 -1.23 -8.59
CA GLY A 137 5.82 -2.69 -8.67
C GLY A 137 6.09 -3.34 -7.32
N ARG A 138 5.44 -2.88 -6.24
CA ARG A 138 5.64 -3.42 -4.88
C ARG A 138 4.33 -3.67 -4.15
N ILE A 139 4.28 -4.76 -3.40
CA ILE A 139 3.27 -5.03 -2.38
C ILE A 139 4.01 -5.20 -1.05
N LEU A 140 3.67 -4.36 -0.07
CA LEU A 140 4.25 -4.34 1.26
C LEU A 140 3.31 -5.03 2.24
N ILE A 141 3.79 -6.09 2.88
CA ILE A 141 3.01 -6.86 3.86
C ILE A 141 3.35 -6.41 5.28
N ASP A 142 2.41 -5.75 5.94
CA ASP A 142 2.51 -5.46 7.38
C ASP A 142 2.65 -6.75 8.21
N PRO A 143 3.78 -6.93 8.94
CA PRO A 143 4.03 -8.12 9.74
C PRO A 143 3.07 -8.29 10.92
N GLU A 144 2.56 -7.21 11.50
CA GLU A 144 1.63 -7.29 12.65
C GLU A 144 0.24 -7.75 12.22
N LEU A 145 -0.23 -7.31 11.05
CA LEU A 145 -1.49 -7.81 10.49
C LEU A 145 -1.36 -9.24 9.98
N ALA A 146 -0.23 -9.56 9.32
CA ALA A 146 0.05 -10.92 8.87
C ALA A 146 0.08 -11.92 10.04
N ALA A 147 0.63 -11.53 11.20
CA ALA A 147 0.65 -12.36 12.41
C ALA A 147 -0.74 -12.69 12.99
N LYS A 148 -1.78 -11.91 12.66
CA LYS A 148 -3.18 -12.20 13.09
C LYS A 148 -3.87 -13.23 12.20
N THR A 149 -3.31 -13.53 11.04
CA THR A 149 -3.81 -14.51 10.07
C THR A 149 -2.65 -15.36 9.57
N SER A 150 -2.15 -15.08 8.38
CA SER A 150 -0.89 -15.61 7.85
C SER A 150 -0.34 -14.67 6.79
N VAL A 151 0.97 -14.76 6.51
CA VAL A 151 1.60 -14.02 5.41
C VAL A 151 0.94 -14.38 4.08
N THR A 152 0.69 -15.68 3.86
CA THR A 152 0.04 -16.17 2.64
C THR A 152 -1.35 -15.58 2.43
N ALA A 153 -2.17 -15.47 3.48
CA ALA A 153 -3.51 -14.92 3.33
C ALA A 153 -3.47 -13.40 3.08
N SER A 154 -2.54 -12.67 3.71
CA SER A 154 -2.29 -11.25 3.42
C SER A 154 -1.85 -11.05 1.97
N VAL A 155 -0.90 -11.86 1.49
CA VAL A 155 -0.44 -11.80 0.09
C VAL A 155 -1.58 -12.10 -0.88
N ALA A 156 -2.40 -13.13 -0.62
CA ALA A 156 -3.54 -13.47 -1.48
C ALA A 156 -4.52 -12.30 -1.63
N ARG A 157 -4.83 -11.61 -0.52
CA ARG A 157 -5.70 -10.44 -0.51
C ARG A 157 -5.11 -9.26 -1.29
N GLU A 158 -3.85 -8.92 -1.02
CA GLU A 158 -3.22 -7.75 -1.65
C GLU A 158 -2.91 -8.00 -3.14
N ALA A 159 -2.52 -9.22 -3.50
CA ALA A 159 -2.37 -9.60 -4.91
C ALA A 159 -3.69 -9.41 -5.67
N ALA A 160 -4.82 -9.83 -5.08
CA ALA A 160 -6.12 -9.62 -5.68
C ALA A 160 -6.46 -8.13 -5.85
N ARG A 161 -6.11 -7.26 -4.89
CA ARG A 161 -6.32 -5.81 -5.02
C ARG A 161 -5.50 -5.20 -6.16
N VAL A 162 -4.22 -5.57 -6.27
CA VAL A 162 -3.34 -5.06 -7.34
C VAL A 162 -3.80 -5.52 -8.72
N LEU A 163 -4.24 -6.77 -8.84
CA LEU A 163 -4.67 -7.35 -10.12
C LEU A 163 -6.10 -6.97 -10.49
N ALA A 164 -6.94 -6.62 -9.51
CA ALA A 164 -8.29 -6.15 -9.74
C ALA A 164 -8.29 -4.74 -10.34
N VAL A 165 -8.22 -4.66 -11.67
CA VAL A 165 -8.49 -3.41 -12.39
C VAL A 165 -10.01 -3.22 -12.49
N GLN A 166 -10.65 -2.72 -11.42
CA GLN A 166 -11.94 -2.06 -11.59
C GLN A 166 -11.67 -0.65 -12.13
N ALA A 167 -12.13 -0.38 -13.35
CA ALA A 167 -12.02 0.93 -13.97
C ALA A 167 -12.73 1.98 -13.09
N LYS A 168 -11.94 2.77 -12.36
CA LYS A 168 -12.45 3.98 -11.72
C LYS A 168 -12.94 4.93 -12.82
N CYS A 169 -14.07 5.57 -12.61
CA CYS A 169 -14.62 6.50 -13.58
C CYS A 169 -13.80 7.81 -13.55
N GLY A 170 -13.40 8.32 -14.72
CA GLY A 170 -12.69 9.61 -14.83
C GLY A 170 -13.55 10.85 -14.52
N ALA A 171 -12.94 11.98 -14.18
CA ALA A 171 -13.68 13.20 -13.80
C ALA A 171 -14.26 13.96 -15.00
N ARG A 172 -13.65 13.84 -16.19
CA ARG A 172 -13.97 14.67 -17.36
C ARG A 172 -15.43 14.51 -17.80
N GLY A 173 -16.17 15.62 -17.83
CA GLY A 173 -17.56 15.67 -18.29
C GLY A 173 -18.57 15.01 -17.35
N ARG A 174 -18.17 14.67 -16.12
CA ARG A 174 -19.06 14.12 -15.09
C ARG A 174 -19.37 15.15 -14.01
N ASP A 175 -20.56 15.01 -13.44
CA ASP A 175 -20.91 15.70 -12.21
C ASP A 175 -20.07 15.16 -11.03
N ARG A 176 -19.76 16.04 -10.07
CA ARG A 176 -18.95 15.72 -8.91
C ARG A 176 -19.59 14.63 -8.06
N ALA A 177 -20.90 14.70 -7.80
CA ALA A 177 -21.58 13.72 -6.96
C ALA A 177 -21.59 12.34 -7.62
N GLU A 178 -21.82 12.28 -8.93
CA GLU A 178 -21.76 11.03 -9.69
C GLU A 178 -20.35 10.40 -9.65
N PHE A 179 -19.30 11.20 -9.90
CA PHE A 179 -17.91 10.73 -9.85
C PHE A 179 -17.54 10.18 -8.47
N VAL A 180 -17.89 10.92 -7.42
CA VAL A 180 -17.57 10.57 -6.03
C VAL A 180 -18.27 9.28 -5.63
N SER A 181 -19.59 9.19 -5.83
CA SER A 181 -20.38 8.03 -5.43
C SER A 181 -19.92 6.76 -6.16
N ARG A 182 -19.73 6.82 -7.48
CA ARG A 182 -19.30 5.66 -8.28
C ARG A 182 -17.93 5.15 -7.88
N ASN A 183 -16.96 6.04 -7.69
CA ASN A 183 -15.61 5.63 -7.33
C ASN A 183 -15.52 5.16 -5.88
N ALA A 184 -16.32 5.73 -4.97
CA ALA A 184 -16.41 5.25 -3.60
C ALA A 184 -16.97 3.83 -3.54
N GLU A 185 -18.10 3.58 -4.20
CA GLU A 185 -18.69 2.24 -4.29
C GLU A 185 -17.73 1.23 -4.94
N ALA A 186 -17.03 1.63 -6.01
CA ALA A 186 -16.02 0.78 -6.63
C ALA A 186 -14.85 0.47 -5.69
N SER A 187 -14.48 1.37 -4.77
CA SER A 187 -13.40 1.14 -3.81
C SER A 187 -13.83 0.22 -2.68
N VAL A 188 -15.06 0.36 -2.19
CA VAL A 188 -15.64 -0.61 -1.23
C VAL A 188 -15.76 -1.99 -1.86
N ARG A 189 -16.23 -2.08 -3.11
CA ARG A 189 -16.36 -3.35 -3.83
C ARG A 189 -15.00 -4.03 -4.01
N GLU A 190 -13.96 -3.27 -4.35
CA GLU A 190 -12.59 -3.77 -4.50
C GLU A 190 -12.08 -4.46 -3.23
N GLU A 191 -12.33 -3.89 -2.05
CA GLU A 191 -11.97 -4.52 -0.78
C GLU A 191 -12.70 -5.86 -0.56
N GLY A 192 -13.98 -5.95 -0.91
CA GLY A 192 -14.73 -7.20 -0.79
C GLY A 192 -14.36 -8.25 -1.84
N GLU A 193 -14.04 -7.83 -3.06
CA GLU A 193 -13.50 -8.73 -4.09
C GLU A 193 -12.16 -9.33 -3.65
N ALA A 194 -11.31 -8.55 -2.98
CA ALA A 194 -10.06 -9.03 -2.41
C ALA A 194 -10.25 -10.07 -1.30
N VAL A 195 -11.25 -9.85 -0.43
CA VAL A 195 -11.63 -10.85 0.60
C VAL A 195 -12.19 -12.12 -0.04
N LEU A 196 -13.03 -12.01 -1.07
CA LEU A 196 -13.53 -13.17 -1.83
C LEU A 196 -12.40 -13.97 -2.48
N ALA A 197 -11.39 -13.29 -3.04
CA ALA A 197 -10.22 -13.94 -3.62
C ALA A 197 -9.37 -14.65 -2.55
N ALA A 198 -9.11 -14.00 -1.42
CA ALA A 198 -8.39 -14.62 -0.30
C ALA A 198 -9.15 -15.84 0.27
N PHE A 199 -10.48 -15.76 0.37
CA PHE A 199 -11.32 -16.91 0.74
C PHE A 199 -11.18 -18.06 -0.27
N GLN A 200 -11.20 -17.79 -1.57
CA GLN A 200 -11.00 -18.82 -2.59
C GLN A 200 -9.64 -19.52 -2.43
N VAL A 201 -8.57 -18.76 -2.21
CA VAL A 201 -7.22 -19.30 -1.99
C VAL A 201 -7.19 -20.20 -0.76
N ARG A 202 -7.75 -19.75 0.37
CA ARG A 202 -7.86 -20.56 1.60
C ARG A 202 -8.55 -21.90 1.32
N GLU A 203 -9.69 -21.88 0.64
CA GLU A 203 -10.46 -23.09 0.36
C GLU A 203 -9.73 -24.05 -0.59
N GLU A 204 -8.96 -23.54 -1.56
CA GLU A 204 -8.11 -24.37 -2.43
C GLU A 204 -6.99 -25.05 -1.63
N ILE A 205 -6.33 -24.32 -0.73
CA ILE A 205 -5.29 -24.86 0.15
C ILE A 205 -5.87 -25.94 1.08
N LEU A 206 -7.03 -25.69 1.69
CA LEU A 206 -7.73 -26.67 2.53
C LEU A 206 -8.11 -27.93 1.75
N ALA A 207 -8.63 -27.78 0.53
CA ALA A 207 -8.98 -28.91 -0.34
C ALA A 207 -7.74 -29.76 -0.73
N ALA A 208 -6.56 -29.15 -0.79
CA ALA A 208 -5.28 -29.81 -1.01
C ALA A 208 -4.60 -30.31 0.28
N ALA A 209 -5.35 -30.45 1.39
CA ALA A 209 -4.85 -30.84 2.71
C ALA A 209 -3.70 -29.94 3.22
N GLY A 210 -3.74 -28.65 2.87
CA GLY A 210 -2.93 -27.61 3.47
C GLY A 210 -3.52 -27.04 4.76
N PRO A 211 -2.79 -26.14 5.45
CA PRO A 211 -3.27 -25.50 6.66
C PRO A 211 -4.40 -24.51 6.38
N ASP A 212 -5.19 -24.20 7.40
CA ASP A 212 -6.09 -23.05 7.35
C ASP A 212 -5.26 -21.76 7.50
N ILE A 213 -5.16 -21.00 6.43
CA ILE A 213 -4.41 -19.73 6.39
C ILE A 213 -5.23 -18.52 6.89
N GLY A 214 -6.52 -18.71 7.17
CA GLY A 214 -7.46 -17.65 7.50
C GLY A 214 -7.85 -16.76 6.31
N VAL A 215 -8.65 -15.72 6.58
CA VAL A 215 -9.03 -14.70 5.58
C VAL A 215 -8.94 -13.31 6.23
N PRO A 216 -7.92 -12.49 5.90
CA PRO A 216 -7.73 -11.19 6.52
C PRO A 216 -8.91 -10.25 6.26
N GLY A 217 -9.39 -9.62 7.33
CA GLY A 217 -10.52 -8.69 7.28
C GLY A 217 -11.90 -9.36 7.18
N ALA A 218 -12.00 -10.69 7.25
CA ALA A 218 -13.29 -11.38 7.26
C ALA A 218 -13.71 -11.77 8.68
N ASP A 219 -14.89 -11.32 9.11
CA ASP A 219 -15.60 -11.89 10.25
C ASP A 219 -16.45 -13.12 9.82
N GLN A 220 -17.15 -13.73 10.78
CA GLN A 220 -17.99 -14.90 10.52
C GLN A 220 -19.08 -14.63 9.48
N ALA A 221 -19.71 -13.46 9.50
CA ALA A 221 -20.77 -13.10 8.55
C ALA A 221 -20.21 -12.92 7.14
N ALA A 222 -19.03 -12.30 7.01
CA ALA A 222 -18.32 -12.18 5.74
C ALA A 222 -17.91 -13.55 5.18
N LEU A 223 -17.46 -14.48 6.02
CA LEU A 223 -17.12 -15.85 5.60
C LEU A 223 -18.35 -16.63 5.10
N GLU A 224 -19.49 -16.51 5.77
CA GLU A 224 -20.76 -17.10 5.33
C GLU A 224 -21.20 -16.55 3.97
N LEU A 225 -21.04 -15.24 3.75
CA LEU A 225 -21.37 -14.63 2.47
C LEU A 225 -20.41 -15.04 1.35
N CYS A 226 -19.11 -15.19 1.66
CA CYS A 226 -18.13 -15.75 0.72
C CYS A 226 -18.50 -17.18 0.30
N ALA A 227 -18.91 -18.02 1.26
CA ALA A 227 -19.37 -19.38 1.00
C ALA A 227 -20.64 -19.40 0.13
N ALA A 228 -21.60 -18.51 0.41
CA ALA A 228 -22.82 -18.36 -0.40
C ALA A 228 -22.51 -17.93 -1.85
N VAL A 229 -21.55 -17.01 -2.05
CA VAL A 229 -21.09 -16.63 -3.40
C VAL A 229 -20.47 -17.83 -4.12
N ARG A 230 -19.58 -18.58 -3.47
CA ARG A 230 -18.95 -19.78 -4.04
C ARG A 230 -19.98 -20.86 -4.40
N ALA A 231 -21.03 -21.01 -3.59
CA ALA A 231 -22.13 -21.93 -3.85
C ALA A 231 -23.12 -21.45 -4.93
N GLY A 232 -22.94 -20.23 -5.48
CA GLY A 232 -23.87 -19.63 -6.44
C GLY A 232 -25.19 -19.19 -5.81
N GLN A 233 -25.26 -19.07 -4.48
CA GLN A 233 -26.46 -18.71 -3.72
C GLN A 233 -26.57 -17.20 -3.48
N ALA A 234 -25.49 -16.44 -3.69
CA ALA A 234 -25.46 -14.99 -3.57
C ALA A 234 -24.84 -14.33 -4.82
N PRO A 235 -25.40 -13.23 -5.34
CA PRO A 235 -24.78 -12.48 -6.44
C PRO A 235 -23.44 -11.86 -6.00
N ARG A 236 -22.35 -12.23 -6.68
CA ARG A 236 -20.98 -11.79 -6.33
C ARG A 236 -20.86 -10.28 -6.15
N ALA A 237 -21.40 -9.49 -7.08
CA ALA A 237 -21.27 -8.03 -7.05
C ALA A 237 -21.96 -7.36 -5.85
N VAL A 238 -23.06 -7.94 -5.35
CA VAL A 238 -23.78 -7.45 -4.17
C VAL A 238 -23.03 -7.88 -2.91
N ALA A 239 -22.64 -9.16 -2.85
CA ALA A 239 -21.87 -9.70 -1.74
C ALA A 239 -20.54 -8.97 -1.53
N ALA A 240 -19.81 -8.64 -2.62
CA ALA A 240 -18.56 -7.91 -2.54
C ALA A 240 -18.72 -6.52 -1.87
N LEU A 241 -19.84 -5.83 -2.07
CA LEU A 241 -20.08 -4.56 -1.38
C LEU A 241 -20.30 -4.75 0.12
N GLU A 242 -21.06 -5.76 0.51
CA GLU A 242 -21.33 -6.07 1.92
C GLU A 242 -20.07 -6.54 2.65
N ILE A 243 -19.32 -7.45 2.02
CA ILE A 243 -18.03 -7.94 2.52
C ILE A 243 -17.04 -6.76 2.67
N GLY A 244 -16.93 -5.90 1.66
CA GLY A 244 -16.03 -4.75 1.71
C GLY A 244 -16.34 -3.79 2.86
N ARG A 245 -17.63 -3.54 3.13
CA ARG A 245 -18.06 -2.73 4.28
C ARG A 245 -17.70 -3.38 5.62
N SER A 246 -17.98 -4.69 5.77
CA SER A 246 -17.63 -5.44 6.98
C SER A 246 -16.11 -5.44 7.20
N ALA A 247 -15.32 -5.70 6.16
CA ALA A 247 -13.86 -5.79 6.27
C ALA A 247 -13.19 -4.48 6.69
N LEU A 248 -13.76 -3.35 6.28
CA LEU A 248 -13.25 -2.02 6.64
C LEU A 248 -13.76 -1.53 7.99
N ALA A 249 -14.92 -2.01 8.48
CA ALA A 249 -15.56 -1.52 9.69
C ALA A 249 -14.65 -1.42 10.95
N PRO A 250 -13.71 -2.35 11.19
CA PRO A 250 -12.80 -2.25 12.34
C PRO A 250 -11.85 -1.05 12.31
N THR A 251 -11.56 -0.52 11.11
CA THR A 251 -10.62 0.60 10.91
C THR A 251 -11.33 1.87 10.46
N ILE A 252 -12.46 1.72 9.77
CA ILE A 252 -13.23 2.80 9.16
C ILE A 252 -14.71 2.57 9.48
N ALA A 253 -15.24 3.33 10.44
CA ALA A 253 -16.63 3.19 10.90
C ALA A 253 -17.67 3.35 9.78
N ASP A 254 -17.39 4.19 8.78
CA ASP A 254 -18.19 4.32 7.56
C ASP A 254 -17.28 4.34 6.33
N ALA A 255 -17.07 3.14 5.77
CA ALA A 255 -16.25 2.92 4.58
C ALA A 255 -16.73 3.74 3.37
N GLN A 256 -18.04 3.86 3.19
CA GLN A 256 -18.62 4.59 2.07
C GLN A 256 -18.29 6.08 2.21
N ALA A 257 -18.60 6.69 3.35
CA ALA A 257 -18.33 8.10 3.59
C ALA A 257 -16.83 8.42 3.57
N HIS A 258 -15.98 7.48 4.01
CA HIS A 258 -14.52 7.62 3.90
C HIS A 258 -14.07 7.75 2.45
N TYR A 259 -14.47 6.81 1.58
CA TYR A 259 -14.07 6.89 0.18
C TYR A 259 -14.74 8.05 -0.56
N GLU A 260 -15.96 8.45 -0.18
CA GLU A 260 -16.59 9.64 -0.76
C GLU A 260 -15.76 10.91 -0.48
N ARG A 261 -15.24 11.08 0.75
CA ARG A 261 -14.33 12.19 1.07
C ARG A 261 -13.01 12.10 0.30
N LEU A 262 -12.48 10.90 0.10
CA LEU A 262 -11.26 10.71 -0.67
C LEU A 262 -11.45 11.09 -2.14
N TRP A 263 -12.48 10.54 -2.80
CA TRP A 263 -12.78 10.81 -4.20
C TRP A 263 -13.26 12.23 -4.45
N ALA A 264 -13.90 12.87 -3.47
CA ALA A 264 -14.20 14.30 -3.51
C ALA A 264 -12.93 15.15 -3.71
N ARG A 265 -11.88 14.88 -2.93
CA ARG A 265 -10.58 15.57 -3.07
C ARG A 265 -9.91 15.26 -4.42
N VAL A 266 -9.98 14.01 -4.87
CA VAL A 266 -9.45 13.63 -6.19
C VAL A 266 -10.16 14.39 -7.31
N PHE A 267 -11.49 14.51 -7.25
CA PHE A 267 -12.25 15.28 -8.23
C PHE A 267 -11.83 16.74 -8.27
N ASP A 268 -11.65 17.35 -7.09
CA ASP A 268 -11.27 18.76 -6.97
C ASP A 268 -9.88 19.01 -7.58
N VAL A 269 -8.92 18.10 -7.38
CA VAL A 269 -7.59 18.15 -8.01
C VAL A 269 -7.68 17.99 -9.54
N LEU A 270 -8.41 16.99 -10.02
CA LEU A 270 -8.53 16.71 -11.46
C LEU A 270 -9.28 17.83 -12.22
N SER A 271 -10.21 18.51 -11.55
CA SER A 271 -11.03 19.56 -12.15
C SER A 271 -10.40 20.95 -12.00
N GLY A 272 -9.62 21.18 -10.94
CA GLY A 272 -8.94 22.45 -10.66
C GLY A 272 -7.68 22.70 -11.50
N GLY A 273 -7.06 21.66 -12.07
CA GLY A 273 -5.85 21.77 -12.90
C GLY A 273 -6.03 22.38 -14.31
N HIS A 274 -7.22 22.89 -14.65
CA HIS A 274 -7.50 23.54 -15.96
C HIS A 274 -7.56 25.08 -15.88
N ALA A 275 -7.15 25.68 -14.77
CA ALA A 275 -7.01 27.13 -14.61
C ALA A 275 -5.54 27.52 -14.41
N ALA A 276 -4.72 27.33 -15.46
CA ALA A 276 -3.42 27.97 -15.62
C ALA A 276 -3.13 28.10 -17.12
#